data_AF-A0A068Z4E9-F1
#
_entry.id   AF-A0A068Z4E9-F1
#
_cell.length_a   1.000
_cell.length_b   1.000
_cell.length_c   1.000
_cell.angle_alpha   90.00
_cell.angle_beta   90.00
_cell.angle_gamma   90.00
#
_symmetry.space_group_name_H-M   'P 1'
#
loop_
_entity.id
_entity.type
_entity.pdbx_description
1 polymer ?
#
loop_
_entity_poly.entity_id
_entity_poly.type
_entity_poly.pdbx_seq_one_letter_code
_entity_poly.pdbx_strand_id
1 'polypeptide(L)'
;METLAERLKYVLYKLDLNQVEAARLIGISQQSINYILRNNLNASRLSVRIAEGLQINPEWLLTGKGEWQPEKINKIPIINDNLILQLYFRDNSLTKETKYILSNRDLGKKPFAVQIEDNKLCICTRVNEYREKDSYLKDDYLYISDHEIKISKRDHSNPDVGYKVIEWRIYDIKV
;
A
#
# COMPACT_ATOMS: atom_id res chain seq x y z
N MET A 1 -14.87 -18.89 3.75
CA MET A 1 -15.92 -18.00 4.29
C MET A 1 -17.15 -18.20 3.44
N GLU A 2 -18.18 -18.80 4.00
CA GLU A 2 -19.32 -19.31 3.24
C GLU A 2 -20.41 -18.24 3.09
N THR A 3 -20.71 -17.50 4.16
CA THR A 3 -21.83 -16.54 4.18
C THR A 3 -21.39 -15.08 4.03
N LEU A 4 -22.33 -14.22 3.63
CA LEU A 4 -22.13 -12.76 3.64
C LEU A 4 -21.85 -12.27 5.06
N ALA A 5 -22.52 -12.83 6.06
CA ALA A 5 -22.34 -12.47 7.46
C ALA A 5 -20.93 -12.76 7.96
N GLU A 6 -20.36 -13.92 7.61
CA GLU A 6 -18.98 -14.25 7.94
C GLU A 6 -18.02 -13.23 7.32
N ARG A 7 -18.16 -12.99 6.00
CA ARG A 7 -17.31 -12.04 5.25
C ARG A 7 -17.37 -10.63 5.83
N LEU A 8 -18.57 -10.16 6.17
CA LEU A 8 -18.75 -8.88 6.84
C LEU A 8 -18.05 -8.86 8.21
N LYS A 9 -18.22 -9.90 9.03
CA LYS A 9 -17.57 -10.01 10.35
C LYS A 9 -16.05 -9.95 10.25
N TYR A 10 -15.47 -10.63 9.26
CA TYR A 10 -14.03 -10.61 8.99
C TYR A 10 -13.53 -9.21 8.63
N VAL A 11 -14.22 -8.51 7.73
CA VAL A 11 -13.82 -7.15 7.34
C VAL A 11 -13.90 -6.19 8.52
N LEU A 12 -14.99 -6.25 9.30
CA LEU A 12 -15.11 -5.40 10.50
C LEU A 12 -13.96 -5.64 11.48
N TYR A 13 -13.58 -6.89 11.69
CA TYR A 13 -12.39 -7.24 12.49
C TYR A 13 -11.10 -6.70 11.87
N LYS A 14 -10.90 -6.82 10.55
CA LYS A 14 -9.70 -6.32 9.86
C LYS A 14 -9.58 -4.79 9.85
N LEU A 15 -10.71 -4.09 9.84
CA LEU A 15 -10.78 -2.64 9.87
C LEU A 15 -10.82 -2.07 11.30
N ASP A 16 -10.83 -2.93 12.32
CA ASP A 16 -10.97 -2.54 13.73
C ASP A 16 -12.23 -1.69 13.99
N LEU A 17 -13.34 -2.08 13.35
CA LEU A 17 -14.63 -1.37 13.45
C LEU A 17 -15.64 -2.20 14.23
N ASN A 18 -16.34 -1.55 15.15
CA ASN A 18 -17.55 -2.11 15.74
C ASN A 18 -18.79 -1.87 14.84
N GLN A 19 -19.91 -2.53 15.16
CA GLN A 19 -21.13 -2.43 14.32
C GLN A 19 -21.73 -1.02 14.26
N VAL A 20 -21.57 -0.22 15.32
CA VAL A 20 -22.08 1.17 15.36
C VAL A 20 -21.26 2.06 14.44
N GLU A 21 -19.94 1.94 14.51
CA GLU A 21 -19.00 2.68 13.66
C GLU A 21 -19.18 2.31 12.20
N ALA A 22 -19.27 1.01 11.90
CA ALA A 22 -19.54 0.53 10.54
C ALA A 22 -20.86 1.06 9.99
N ALA A 23 -21.94 1.01 10.79
CA ALA A 23 -23.24 1.53 10.40
C ALA A 23 -23.18 3.03 10.05
N ARG A 24 -22.48 3.82 10.89
CA ARG A 24 -22.26 5.24 10.65
C ARG A 24 -21.44 5.49 9.38
N LEU A 25 -20.37 4.71 9.16
CA LEU A 25 -19.49 4.83 7.99
C LEU A 25 -20.22 4.51 6.68
N ILE A 26 -21.04 3.45 6.69
CA ILE A 26 -21.84 2.99 5.54
C ILE A 26 -23.10 3.87 5.31
N GLY A 27 -23.54 4.58 6.35
CA GLY A 27 -24.78 5.37 6.35
C GLY A 27 -26.06 4.52 6.47
N ILE A 28 -25.97 3.34 7.08
CA ILE A 28 -27.13 2.45 7.34
C ILE A 28 -27.40 2.34 8.83
N SER A 29 -28.52 1.72 9.20
CA SER A 29 -28.83 1.47 10.61
C SER A 29 -27.99 0.34 11.19
N GLN A 30 -27.57 0.46 12.45
CA GLN A 30 -26.86 -0.61 13.18
C GLN A 30 -27.69 -1.90 13.21
N GLN A 31 -29.01 -1.77 13.31
CA GLN A 31 -29.94 -2.90 13.29
C GLN A 31 -29.81 -3.72 12.00
N SER A 32 -29.57 -3.08 10.86
CA SER A 32 -29.37 -3.77 9.58
C SER A 32 -28.11 -4.64 9.60
N ILE A 33 -27.01 -4.10 10.13
CA ILE A 33 -25.75 -4.86 10.30
C ILE A 33 -25.96 -6.02 11.27
N ASN A 34 -26.55 -5.75 12.43
CA ASN A 34 -26.82 -6.77 13.44
C ASN A 34 -27.73 -7.88 12.89
N TYR A 35 -28.74 -7.54 12.08
CA TYR A 35 -29.62 -8.51 11.44
C TYR A 35 -28.85 -9.43 10.47
N ILE A 36 -27.95 -8.88 9.65
CA ILE A 36 -27.10 -9.68 8.75
C ILE A 36 -26.23 -10.64 9.56
N LEU A 37 -25.55 -10.13 10.59
CA LEU A 37 -24.60 -10.90 11.40
C LEU A 37 -25.27 -11.98 12.26
N ARG A 38 -26.39 -11.67 12.91
CA ARG A 38 -27.11 -12.61 13.79
C ARG A 38 -27.80 -13.74 13.02
N ASN A 39 -28.36 -13.45 11.85
CA ASN A 39 -29.09 -14.45 11.05
C ASN A 39 -28.19 -15.20 10.06
N ASN A 40 -26.87 -14.98 10.12
CA ASN A 40 -25.88 -15.61 9.24
C ASN A 40 -26.27 -15.56 7.75
N LEU A 41 -26.74 -14.40 7.28
CA LEU A 41 -27.31 -14.29 5.93
C LEU A 41 -26.28 -14.61 4.85
N ASN A 42 -26.72 -15.24 3.77
CA ASN A 42 -25.92 -15.50 2.56
C ASN A 42 -25.92 -14.32 1.58
N ALA A 43 -26.94 -13.46 1.63
CA ALA A 43 -27.07 -12.30 0.75
C ALA A 43 -27.90 -11.19 1.43
N SER A 44 -27.72 -9.96 0.98
CA SER A 44 -28.50 -8.79 1.41
C SER A 44 -28.59 -7.77 0.28
N ARG A 45 -29.72 -7.07 0.19
CA ARG A 45 -29.86 -5.91 -0.72
C ARG A 45 -28.91 -4.77 -0.36
N LEU A 46 -28.40 -4.75 0.87
CA LEU A 46 -27.45 -3.74 1.34
C LEU A 46 -25.99 -4.06 0.97
N SER A 47 -25.69 -5.23 0.40
CA SER A 47 -24.31 -5.71 0.22
C SER A 47 -23.45 -4.73 -0.60
N VAL A 48 -23.96 -4.20 -1.71
CA VAL A 48 -23.22 -3.22 -2.53
C VAL A 48 -22.92 -1.95 -1.74
N ARG A 49 -23.93 -1.41 -1.05
CA ARG A 49 -23.78 -0.21 -0.22
C ARG A 49 -22.80 -0.43 0.94
N ILE A 50 -22.83 -1.61 1.56
CA ILE A 50 -21.87 -2.01 2.60
C ILE A 50 -20.46 -2.06 2.01
N ALA A 51 -20.29 -2.66 0.82
CA ALA A 51 -19.00 -2.73 0.17
C ALA A 51 -18.42 -1.35 -0.15
N GLU A 52 -19.24 -0.46 -0.72
CA GLU A 52 -18.87 0.93 -1.01
C GLU A 52 -18.53 1.71 0.26
N GLY A 53 -19.37 1.61 1.29
CA GLY A 53 -19.17 2.32 2.56
C GLY A 53 -17.92 1.87 3.31
N LEU A 54 -17.55 0.59 3.19
CA LEU A 54 -16.31 0.05 3.77
C LEU A 54 -15.11 0.14 2.81
N GLN A 55 -15.29 0.62 1.58
CA GLN A 55 -14.28 0.65 0.52
C GLN A 55 -13.64 -0.72 0.24
N ILE A 56 -14.46 -1.77 0.18
CA ILE A 56 -14.06 -3.15 -0.08
C ILE A 56 -14.57 -3.65 -1.43
N ASN A 57 -14.03 -4.76 -1.91
CA ASN A 57 -14.45 -5.40 -3.14
C ASN A 57 -15.89 -5.97 -3.02
N PRO A 58 -16.87 -5.47 -3.80
CA PRO A 58 -18.25 -5.92 -3.73
C PRO A 58 -18.43 -7.38 -4.17
N GLU A 59 -17.68 -7.83 -5.18
CA GLU A 59 -17.74 -9.21 -5.66
C GLU A 59 -17.28 -10.17 -4.56
N TRP A 60 -16.17 -9.86 -3.90
CA TRP A 60 -15.71 -10.65 -2.76
C TRP A 60 -16.74 -10.69 -1.63
N LEU A 61 -17.36 -9.56 -1.28
CA LEU A 61 -18.36 -9.53 -0.21
C LEU A 61 -19.59 -10.39 -0.56
N LEU A 62 -20.01 -10.39 -1.82
CA LEU A 62 -21.17 -11.14 -2.31
C LEU A 62 -20.88 -12.64 -2.49
N THR A 63 -19.76 -13.00 -3.10
CA THR A 63 -19.49 -14.37 -3.57
C THR A 63 -18.35 -15.06 -2.84
N GLY A 64 -17.53 -14.31 -2.10
CA GLY A 64 -16.32 -14.81 -1.45
C GLY A 64 -15.15 -15.04 -2.41
N LYS A 65 -15.27 -14.64 -3.68
CA LYS A 65 -14.23 -14.81 -4.71
C LYS A 65 -13.31 -13.59 -4.78
N GLY A 66 -12.01 -13.84 -4.99
CA GLY A 66 -10.98 -12.80 -5.06
C GLY A 66 -10.54 -12.30 -3.69
N GLU A 67 -10.02 -11.08 -3.65
CA GLU A 67 -9.58 -10.41 -2.42
C GLU A 67 -10.60 -9.38 -1.95
N TRP A 68 -10.69 -9.21 -0.62
CA TRP A 68 -11.63 -8.26 -0.02
C TRP A 68 -11.18 -6.81 -0.18
N GLN A 69 -9.87 -6.57 -0.23
CA GLN A 69 -9.33 -5.25 -0.52
C GLN A 69 -9.35 -5.03 -2.03
N PRO A 70 -9.85 -3.88 -2.51
CA PRO A 70 -9.71 -3.54 -3.92
C PRO A 70 -8.22 -3.46 -4.28
N GLU A 71 -7.86 -3.86 -5.49
CA GLU A 71 -6.48 -3.71 -5.96
C GLU A 71 -6.08 -2.24 -5.95
N LYS A 72 -5.17 -1.89 -5.05
CA LYS A 72 -4.69 -0.52 -4.93
C LYS A 72 -3.47 -0.32 -5.82
N ILE A 73 -3.66 0.38 -6.93
CA ILE A 73 -2.54 0.80 -7.78
C ILE A 73 -1.86 2.01 -7.14
N ASN A 74 -0.69 1.78 -6.54
CA ASN A 74 0.18 2.80 -6.00
C ASN A 74 1.08 3.35 -7.11
N LYS A 75 1.06 4.68 -7.28
CA LYS A 75 2.00 5.40 -8.13
C LYS A 75 3.24 5.74 -7.31
N ILE A 76 4.40 5.30 -7.77
CA ILE A 76 5.67 5.52 -7.09
C ILE A 76 6.50 6.45 -8.00
N PRO A 77 6.84 7.66 -7.55
CA PRO A 77 7.58 8.61 -8.38
C PRO A 77 9.02 8.12 -8.62
N ILE A 78 9.52 8.35 -9.83
CA ILE A 78 10.93 8.14 -10.17
C ILE A 78 11.67 9.47 -9.89
N ILE A 79 12.62 9.46 -8.96
CA ILE A 79 13.33 10.63 -8.48
C ILE A 79 14.83 10.34 -8.43
N ASN A 80 15.57 10.84 -9.41
CA ASN A 80 17.04 10.68 -9.48
C ASN A 80 17.80 11.92 -8.96
N ASP A 81 17.08 12.91 -8.43
CA ASP A 81 17.64 14.19 -7.99
C ASP A 81 17.41 14.36 -6.48
N ASN A 82 18.49 14.69 -5.75
CA ASN A 82 18.47 14.83 -4.29
C ASN A 82 17.54 15.97 -3.83
N LEU A 83 17.53 17.11 -4.52
CA LEU A 83 16.70 18.27 -4.14
C LEU A 83 15.22 17.96 -4.34
N ILE A 84 14.85 17.33 -5.46
CA ILE A 84 13.47 16.87 -5.69
C ILE A 84 13.06 15.84 -4.63
N LEU A 85 13.97 14.94 -4.27
CA LEU A 85 13.70 13.94 -3.24
C LEU A 85 13.45 14.59 -1.87
N GLN A 86 14.23 15.60 -1.50
CA GLN A 86 14.03 16.36 -0.27
C GLN A 86 12.68 17.09 -0.27
N LEU A 87 12.29 17.72 -1.39
CA LEU A 87 10.99 18.37 -1.55
C LEU A 87 9.81 17.39 -1.45
N TYR A 88 9.95 16.20 -2.05
CA TYR A 88 8.97 15.13 -1.95
C TYR A 88 8.76 14.69 -0.49
N PHE A 89 9.85 14.52 0.26
CA PHE A 89 9.72 14.14 1.67
C PHE A 89 9.20 15.26 2.56
N ARG A 90 9.51 16.52 2.27
CA ARG A 90 9.07 17.67 3.05
C ARG A 90 7.56 17.91 2.85
N ASP A 91 7.13 18.17 1.62
CA ASP A 91 5.80 18.71 1.33
C ASP A 91 5.01 17.86 0.31
N ASN A 92 5.52 16.67 -0.05
CA ASN A 92 4.94 15.83 -1.11
C ASN A 92 4.87 16.54 -2.47
N SER A 93 5.76 17.52 -2.67
CA SER A 93 5.83 18.33 -3.88
C SER A 93 6.58 17.57 -4.97
N LEU A 94 5.99 17.49 -6.16
CA LEU A 94 6.53 16.84 -7.35
C LEU A 94 6.24 17.71 -8.57
N THR A 95 7.06 17.59 -9.61
CA THR A 95 6.86 18.30 -10.87
C THR A 95 5.82 17.58 -11.74
N LYS A 96 5.18 18.31 -12.66
CA LYS A 96 4.25 17.69 -13.64
C LYS A 96 4.91 16.67 -14.56
N GLU A 97 6.23 16.76 -14.70
CA GLU A 97 7.05 15.89 -15.55
C GLU A 97 7.56 14.64 -14.82
N THR A 98 7.28 14.52 -13.52
CA THR A 98 7.68 13.35 -12.73
C THR A 98 7.09 12.08 -13.34
N LYS A 99 7.95 11.13 -13.66
CA LYS A 99 7.55 9.79 -14.14
C LYS A 99 7.19 8.90 -12.96
N TYR A 100 6.34 7.91 -13.20
CA TYR A 100 5.87 6.99 -12.16
C TYR A 100 6.00 5.55 -12.60
N ILE A 101 6.29 4.66 -11.65
CA ILE A 101 6.03 3.24 -11.77
C ILE A 101 4.75 2.87 -11.01
N LEU A 102 4.08 1.82 -11.47
CA LEU A 102 2.87 1.32 -10.83
C LEU A 102 3.19 0.08 -9.98
N SER A 103 2.57 -0.02 -8.81
CA SER A 103 2.68 -1.19 -7.95
C SER A 103 1.33 -1.48 -7.30
N ASN A 104 0.92 -2.74 -7.26
CA ASN A 104 -0.23 -3.19 -6.48
C ASN A 104 0.14 -3.55 -5.03
N ARG A 105 1.43 -3.49 -4.67
CA ARG A 105 1.93 -3.75 -3.31
C ARG A 105 1.88 -2.49 -2.47
N ASP A 106 1.54 -2.64 -1.19
CA ASP A 106 1.76 -1.60 -0.18
C ASP A 106 3.26 -1.57 0.17
N LEU A 107 3.95 -0.53 -0.31
CA LEU A 107 5.39 -0.33 -0.11
C LEU A 107 5.70 0.60 1.06
N GLY A 108 4.72 0.85 1.93
CA GLY A 108 4.87 1.74 3.07
C GLY A 108 4.66 3.21 2.72
N LYS A 109 5.14 4.09 3.61
CA LYS A 109 4.97 5.54 3.43
C LYS A 109 6.04 6.09 2.49
N LYS A 110 5.62 7.05 1.68
CA LYS A 110 6.43 7.83 0.74
C LYS A 110 7.50 7.01 -0.02
N PRO A 111 7.13 5.90 -0.70
CA PRO A 111 8.07 5.18 -1.52
C PRO A 111 8.47 6.03 -2.74
N PHE A 112 9.72 5.90 -3.16
CA PHE A 112 10.22 6.51 -4.39
C PHE A 112 11.12 5.52 -5.13
N ALA A 113 11.25 5.66 -6.44
CA ALA A 113 12.12 4.85 -7.29
C ALA A 113 13.30 5.67 -7.78
N VAL A 114 14.47 5.03 -7.89
CA VAL A 114 15.66 5.62 -8.48
C VAL A 114 16.15 4.72 -9.60
N GLN A 115 16.37 5.33 -10.77
CA GLN A 115 16.95 4.65 -11.92
C GLN A 115 18.44 4.45 -11.68
N ILE A 116 18.91 3.21 -11.71
CA ILE A 116 20.32 2.86 -11.50
C ILE A 116 21.01 2.61 -12.85
N GLU A 117 20.33 1.90 -13.76
CA GLU A 117 20.76 1.63 -15.14
C GLU A 117 19.52 1.75 -16.04
N ASP A 118 19.64 1.84 -17.37
CA ASP A 118 18.48 2.06 -18.27
C ASP A 118 17.31 1.07 -18.07
N ASN A 119 17.62 -0.18 -17.72
CA ASN A 119 16.66 -1.26 -17.52
C ASN A 119 16.43 -1.63 -16.05
N LYS A 120 17.04 -0.92 -15.09
CA LYS A 120 17.07 -1.29 -13.68
C LYS A 120 16.82 -0.11 -12.77
N LEU A 121 15.88 -0.30 -11.84
CA LEU A 121 15.60 0.66 -10.78
C LEU A 121 15.51 -0.03 -9.43
N CYS A 122 15.78 0.74 -8.38
CA CYS A 122 15.48 0.36 -7.00
C CYS A 122 14.34 1.23 -6.47
N ILE A 123 13.45 0.61 -5.70
CA ILE A 123 12.43 1.31 -4.93
C ILE A 123 12.93 1.42 -3.49
N CYS A 124 12.83 2.62 -2.95
CA CYS A 124 13.36 2.98 -1.65
C CYS A 124 12.29 3.70 -0.79
N THR A 125 12.50 3.69 0.51
CA THR A 125 11.75 4.49 1.49
C THR A 125 12.67 4.94 2.63
N ARG A 126 12.22 5.89 3.46
CA ARG A 126 12.95 6.27 4.67
C ARG A 126 12.97 5.11 5.66
N VAL A 127 14.07 4.98 6.40
CA VAL A 127 14.24 3.91 7.40
C VAL A 127 13.14 3.92 8.45
N ASN A 128 12.73 5.10 8.90
CA ASN A 128 11.67 5.26 9.91
C ASN A 128 10.25 4.97 9.37
N GLU A 129 10.09 4.86 8.06
CA GLU A 129 8.81 4.57 7.38
C GLU A 129 8.69 3.09 6.97
N TYR A 130 9.77 2.34 7.12
CA TYR A 130 9.86 0.92 6.79
C TYR A 130 9.17 0.06 7.87
N ARG A 131 8.33 -0.89 7.44
CA ARG A 131 7.75 -1.93 8.29
C ARG A 131 8.52 -3.23 8.05
N GLU A 132 9.13 -3.76 9.10
CA GLU A 132 10.14 -4.83 9.04
C GLU A 132 9.68 -6.16 8.44
N LYS A 133 8.38 -6.37 8.22
CA LYS A 133 7.80 -7.67 7.89
C LYS A 133 7.92 -8.09 6.41
N ASP A 134 8.34 -7.21 5.49
CA ASP A 134 8.09 -7.43 4.05
C ASP A 134 9.31 -7.39 3.10
N SER A 135 10.56 -7.26 3.59
CA SER A 135 11.75 -7.23 2.72
C SER A 135 12.63 -8.47 2.81
N TYR A 136 12.84 -9.11 1.66
CA TYR A 136 13.89 -10.11 1.43
C TYR A 136 15.30 -9.46 1.34
N LEU A 137 15.40 -8.13 1.21
CA LEU A 137 16.62 -7.36 1.02
C LEU A 137 17.04 -6.71 2.34
N LYS A 138 17.58 -7.49 3.28
CA LYS A 138 17.78 -7.03 4.65
C LYS A 138 18.76 -5.85 4.79
N ASP A 139 19.68 -5.63 3.86
CA ASP A 139 20.79 -4.69 4.13
C ASP A 139 21.14 -3.68 3.05
N ASP A 140 20.41 -3.59 1.93
CA ASP A 140 20.74 -2.62 0.89
C ASP A 140 20.13 -1.24 1.19
N TYR A 141 20.93 -0.19 1.01
CA TYR A 141 20.57 1.21 1.20
C TYR A 141 21.05 2.04 0.01
N LEU A 142 20.21 2.99 -0.38
CA LEU A 142 20.49 4.02 -1.36
C LEU A 142 20.98 5.29 -0.66
N TYR A 143 22.12 5.78 -1.11
CA TYR A 143 22.68 7.07 -0.74
C TYR A 143 22.63 7.94 -1.99
N ILE A 144 21.96 9.08 -1.89
CA ILE A 144 21.81 10.02 -2.99
C ILE A 144 22.27 11.39 -2.51
N SER A 145 23.16 11.99 -3.30
CA SER A 145 23.71 13.32 -3.11
C SER A 145 23.62 14.09 -4.43
N ASP A 146 24.07 15.33 -4.43
CA ASP A 146 24.08 16.18 -5.62
C ASP A 146 25.12 15.70 -6.67
N HIS A 147 26.02 14.78 -6.30
CA HIS A 147 27.13 14.33 -7.16
C HIS A 147 27.08 12.84 -7.48
N GLU A 148 26.52 12.04 -6.58
CA GLU A 148 26.49 10.59 -6.75
C GLU A 148 25.22 9.96 -6.20
N ILE A 149 24.84 8.87 -6.86
CA ILE A 149 23.85 7.90 -6.38
C ILE A 149 24.61 6.59 -6.17
N LYS A 150 24.57 6.07 -4.95
CA LYS A 150 25.29 4.86 -4.57
C LYS A 150 24.37 3.91 -3.81
N ILE A 151 24.53 2.62 -4.08
CA ILE A 151 23.92 1.56 -3.29
C ILE A 151 25.02 0.91 -2.45
N SER A 152 24.80 0.76 -1.15
CA SER A 152 25.70 0.02 -0.29
C SER A 152 24.96 -0.70 0.83
N LYS A 153 25.70 -1.53 1.57
CA LYS A 153 25.20 -2.05 2.83
C LYS A 153 25.00 -0.92 3.83
N ARG A 154 24.16 -1.17 4.85
CA ARG A 154 23.88 -0.19 5.91
C ARG A 154 25.19 0.30 6.52
N ASP A 155 25.41 1.60 6.40
CA ASP A 155 26.48 2.25 7.16
C ASP A 155 25.99 2.53 8.58
N HIS A 156 26.53 1.79 9.55
CA HIS A 156 26.22 1.96 10.97
C HIS A 156 26.86 3.23 11.57
N SER A 157 27.82 3.86 10.88
CA SER A 157 28.45 5.09 11.33
C SER A 157 27.63 6.34 11.01
N ASN A 158 26.72 6.28 10.03
CA ASN A 158 25.83 7.38 9.68
C ASN A 158 24.42 6.89 9.25
N PRO A 159 23.60 6.43 10.21
CA PRO A 159 22.33 5.76 9.93
C PRO A 159 21.24 6.66 9.33
N ASP A 160 21.39 7.99 9.40
CA ASP A 160 20.36 8.95 9.00
C ASP A 160 20.44 9.40 7.53
N VAL A 161 21.49 9.00 6.79
CA VAL A 161 21.73 9.50 5.43
C VAL A 161 21.25 8.53 4.34
N GLY A 162 20.99 7.26 4.68
CA GLY A 162 20.61 6.22 3.72
C GLY A 162 19.10 6.00 3.64
N TYR A 163 18.59 5.76 2.42
CA TYR A 163 17.24 5.29 2.17
C TYR A 163 17.22 3.77 2.04
N LYS A 164 16.27 3.11 2.69
CA LYS A 164 16.19 1.65 2.66
C LYS A 164 15.71 1.17 1.29
N VAL A 165 16.46 0.29 0.63
CA VAL A 165 15.98 -0.39 -0.58
C VAL A 165 15.00 -1.49 -0.17
N ILE A 166 13.81 -1.46 -0.78
CA ILE A 166 12.71 -2.40 -0.48
C ILE A 166 12.39 -3.33 -1.65
N GLU A 167 12.70 -2.93 -2.88
CA GLU A 167 12.44 -3.73 -4.08
C GLU A 167 13.41 -3.34 -5.20
N TRP A 168 13.83 -4.34 -5.98
CA TRP A 168 14.54 -4.15 -7.24
C TRP A 168 13.59 -4.46 -8.39
N ARG A 169 13.62 -3.65 -9.47
CA ARG A 169 12.94 -3.98 -10.72
C ARG A 169 13.93 -3.94 -11.88
N ILE A 170 13.93 -5.03 -12.63
CA ILE A 170 14.75 -5.21 -13.84
C ILE A 170 13.78 -5.51 -14.97
N TYR A 171 13.81 -4.70 -16.03
CA TYR A 171 12.84 -4.77 -17.13
C TYR A 171 13.36 -5.55 -18.35
N ASP A 172 14.68 -5.79 -18.43
CA ASP A 172 15.28 -6.71 -19.41
C ASP A 172 15.81 -7.95 -18.69
N ILE A 173 14.99 -8.99 -18.64
CA ILE A 173 15.50 -10.34 -18.44
C ILE A 173 15.56 -10.92 -19.84
N LYS A 174 16.75 -10.89 -20.47
CA LYS A 174 17.01 -11.83 -21.57
C LYS A 174 16.96 -13.22 -20.95
N VAL A 175 15.82 -13.90 -21.13
CA VAL A 175 15.62 -15.33 -20.81
C VAL A 175 16.44 -16.16 -21.79
#